data_AF-A0A6M0BP40-F1
#
_entry.id   AF-A0A6M0BP40-F1
#
_cell.length_a   1.000
_cell.length_b   1.000
_cell.length_c   1.000
_cell.angle_alpha   90.00
_cell.angle_beta   90.00
_cell.angle_gamma   90.00
#
_symmetry.space_group_name_H-M   'P 1'
#
loop_
_entity.id
_entity.type
_entity.pdbx_description
1 polymer ?
#
loop_
_entity_poly.entity_id
_entity_poly.type
_entity_poly.pdbx_seq_one_letter_code
_entity_poly.pdbx_strand_id
1 'polypeptide(L)'
;MNKPVIICIDDESTVLESLKREIKKAIGNECIIETAEGGEEALDLLSELQEEKYEVALVLSDYIMPDLKGDELLKRIHEMSPKTLKIMLTGQADAEAV
;
A
#
# COMPACT_ATOMS: atom_id res chain seq x y z
N MET A 1 -13.95 11.77 -12.35
CA MET A 1 -13.23 10.62 -11.78
C MET A 1 -12.54 11.11 -10.53
N ASN A 2 -12.64 10.36 -9.43
CA ASN A 2 -11.88 10.67 -8.24
C ASN A 2 -10.38 10.54 -8.56
N LYS A 3 -9.53 11.27 -7.83
CA LYS A 3 -8.08 11.08 -7.99
C LYS A 3 -7.71 9.64 -7.63
N PRO A 4 -6.78 9.01 -8.35
CA PRO A 4 -6.31 7.69 -7.98
C PRO A 4 -5.66 7.71 -6.59
N VAL A 5 -5.74 6.59 -5.90
CA VAL A 5 -5.23 6.41 -4.53
C VAL A 5 -3.97 5.55 -4.57
N ILE A 6 -2.98 5.97 -3.78
CA ILE A 6 -1.80 5.18 -3.42
C ILE A 6 -1.94 4.81 -1.95
N ILE A 7 -1.85 3.53 -1.62
CA ILE A 7 -1.84 3.07 -0.23
C ILE A 7 -0.41 2.70 0.15
N CYS A 8 0.09 3.25 1.25
CA CYS A 8 1.38 2.92 1.84
C CYS A 8 1.17 2.13 3.13
N ILE A 9 1.86 1.00 3.29
CA ILE A 9 1.62 0.03 4.37
C ILE A 9 2.96 -0.32 5.00
N ASP A 10 3.09 -0.05 6.29
CA ASP A 10 4.31 -0.24 7.08
C ASP A 10 3.93 -0.11 8.55
N ASP A 11 4.42 -0.97 9.44
CA ASP A 11 4.11 -0.91 10.88
C ASP A 11 4.81 0.25 11.61
N GLU A 12 5.72 0.96 10.93
CA GLU A 12 6.38 2.16 11.44
C GLU A 12 5.77 3.45 10.86
N SER A 13 4.96 4.14 11.67
CA SER A 13 4.37 5.45 11.32
C SER A 13 5.39 6.51 10.83
N THR A 14 6.62 6.47 11.32
CA THR A 14 7.69 7.38 10.86
C THR A 14 8.12 7.10 9.41
N VAL A 15 8.09 5.83 8.99
CA VAL A 15 8.37 5.42 7.61
C VAL A 15 7.22 5.85 6.71
N LEU A 16 5.97 5.60 7.11
CA LEU A 16 4.77 6.04 6.39
C LEU A 16 4.76 7.55 6.12
N GLU A 17 5.01 8.37 7.15
CA GLU A 17 5.07 9.83 7.01
C GLU A 17 6.19 10.29 6.09
N SER A 18 7.33 9.59 6.10
CA SER A 18 8.43 9.86 5.19
C SER A 18 8.09 9.49 3.76
N LEU A 19 7.52 8.31 3.53
CA LEU A 19 7.12 7.84 2.21
C LEU A 19 6.04 8.73 1.60
N LYS A 20 5.00 9.08 2.39
CA LYS A 20 3.93 10.01 1.99
C LYS A 20 4.48 11.36 1.55
N ARG A 21 5.45 11.91 2.29
CA ARG A 21 6.11 13.17 1.95
C ARG A 21 6.89 13.06 0.64
N GLU A 22 7.70 12.01 0.46
CA GLU A 22 8.52 11.87 -0.74
C GLU A 22 7.67 11.60 -2.00
N ILE A 23 6.63 10.77 -1.89
CA ILE A 23 5.66 10.56 -2.98
C ILE A 23 4.99 11.89 -3.34
N LYS A 24 4.47 12.62 -2.34
CA LYS A 24 3.81 13.92 -2.59
C LYS A 24 4.75 14.94 -3.24
N LYS A 25 6.04 14.93 -2.94
CA LYS A 25 7.03 15.77 -3.64
C LYS A 25 7.22 15.35 -5.09
N ALA A 26 7.24 14.05 -5.37
CA ALA A 26 7.50 13.51 -6.70
C ALA A 26 6.33 13.70 -7.67
N ILE A 27 5.10 13.48 -7.21
CA ILE A 27 3.87 13.48 -8.05
C ILE A 27 2.89 14.62 -7.72
N GLY A 28 3.24 15.51 -6.77
CA GLY A 28 2.39 16.63 -6.39
C GLY A 28 1.03 16.19 -5.86
N ASN A 29 -0.04 16.76 -6.43
CA ASN A 29 -1.43 16.52 -6.01
C ASN A 29 -2.20 15.62 -7.01
N GLU A 30 -1.50 14.83 -7.82
CA GLU A 30 -2.13 13.97 -8.84
C GLU A 30 -2.86 12.77 -8.22
N CYS A 31 -2.35 12.24 -7.10
CA CYS A 31 -2.94 11.13 -6.36
C CYS A 31 -3.34 11.55 -4.93
N ILE A 32 -4.26 10.78 -4.34
CA ILE A 32 -4.50 10.74 -2.90
C ILE A 32 -3.53 9.70 -2.30
N ILE A 33 -2.99 9.98 -1.12
CA ILE A 33 -2.06 9.07 -0.44
C ILE A 33 -2.69 8.69 0.89
N GLU A 34 -3.09 7.44 1.00
CA GLU A 34 -3.57 6.82 2.23
C GLU A 34 -2.49 5.92 2.83
N THR A 35 -2.62 5.64 4.13
CA THR A 35 -1.63 4.89 4.91
C THR A 35 -2.34 3.88 5.80
N ALA A 36 -1.69 2.73 6.03
CA ALA A 36 -2.13 1.72 6.99
C ALA A 36 -0.91 1.18 7.77
N GLU A 37 -1.07 0.86 9.05
CA GLU A 37 0.01 0.37 9.93
C GLU A 37 0.08 -1.16 9.98
N GLY A 38 -0.69 -1.85 9.15
CA GLY A 38 -0.71 -3.31 9.07
C GLY A 38 -1.51 -3.82 7.88
N GLY A 39 -1.40 -5.12 7.62
CA GLY A 39 -2.06 -5.75 6.50
C GLY A 39 -3.58 -5.88 6.65
N GLU A 40 -4.11 -6.13 7.84
CA GLU A 40 -5.56 -6.20 8.03
C GLU A 40 -6.21 -4.82 7.87
N GLU A 41 -5.61 -3.76 8.45
CA GLU A 41 -6.05 -2.37 8.24
C GLU A 41 -6.01 -1.98 6.75
N ALA A 42 -4.99 -2.42 6.02
CA ALA A 42 -4.90 -2.15 4.59
C ALA A 42 -5.99 -2.83 3.76
N LEU A 43 -6.45 -4.02 4.14
CA LEU A 43 -7.54 -4.73 3.47
C LEU A 43 -8.90 -4.05 3.73
N ASP A 44 -9.12 -3.60 4.96
CA ASP A 44 -10.30 -2.81 5.33
C ASP A 44 -10.33 -1.49 4.54
N LEU A 45 -9.22 -0.75 4.54
CA LEU A 45 -9.07 0.50 3.78
C LEU A 45 -9.28 0.29 2.27
N LEU A 46 -8.72 -0.77 1.69
CA LEU A 46 -8.94 -1.10 0.27
C LEU A 46 -10.43 -1.32 -0.01
N SER A 47 -11.13 -2.03 0.87
CA SER A 47 -12.55 -2.33 0.73
C SER A 47 -13.39 -1.05 0.80
N GLU A 48 -13.13 -0.19 1.79
CA GLU A 48 -13.79 1.12 1.92
C GLU A 48 -13.60 2.00 0.68
N LEU A 49 -12.36 2.11 0.19
CA LEU A 49 -12.04 2.88 -1.02
C LEU A 49 -12.76 2.34 -2.27
N GLN A 50 -12.88 1.01 -2.39
CA GLN A 50 -13.62 0.38 -3.48
C GLN A 50 -15.13 0.65 -3.39
N GLU A 51 -15.71 0.59 -2.19
CA GLU A 51 -17.12 0.95 -1.95
C GLU A 51 -17.40 2.41 -2.32
N GLU A 52 -16.47 3.31 -2.00
CA GLU A 52 -16.51 4.72 -2.37
C GLU A 52 -16.15 5.00 -3.83
N LYS A 53 -15.87 3.95 -4.62
CA LYS A 53 -15.54 4.00 -6.06
C LYS A 53 -14.25 4.78 -6.36
N TYR A 54 -13.31 4.79 -5.43
CA TYR A 54 -11.95 5.22 -5.71
C TYR A 54 -11.20 4.14 -6.50
N GLU A 55 -10.31 4.59 -7.38
CA GLU A 55 -9.36 3.71 -8.05
C GLU A 55 -8.08 3.63 -7.20
N VAL A 56 -7.78 2.46 -6.64
CA VAL A 56 -6.48 2.22 -6.00
C VAL A 56 -5.47 1.84 -7.07
N ALA A 57 -4.66 2.82 -7.47
CA ALA A 57 -3.70 2.66 -8.55
C ALA A 57 -2.45 1.88 -8.12
N LEU A 58 -2.01 2.06 -6.87
CA LEU A 58 -0.79 1.46 -6.34
C LEU A 58 -0.91 1.15 -4.84
N VAL A 59 -0.38 -0.01 -4.46
CA VAL A 59 -0.12 -0.38 -3.07
C VAL A 59 1.39 -0.56 -2.89
N LEU A 60 1.93 0.07 -1.86
CA LEU A 60 3.30 -0.05 -1.37
C LEU A 60 3.23 -0.72 0.00
N SER A 61 3.87 -1.87 0.18
CA SER A 61 3.86 -2.60 1.46
C SER A 61 5.27 -2.93 1.90
N ASP A 62 5.59 -2.74 3.17
CA ASP A 62 6.74 -3.43 3.77
C ASP A 62 6.51 -4.95 3.76
N TYR A 63 7.61 -5.70 3.81
CA TYR A 63 7.58 -7.15 3.84
C TYR A 63 7.31 -7.71 5.25
N ILE A 64 7.92 -7.13 6.28
CA ILE A 64 7.92 -7.67 7.63
C ILE A 64 7.00 -6.82 8.51
N MET A 65 5.76 -7.25 8.62
CA MET A 65 4.78 -6.66 9.53
C MET A 65 4.28 -7.69 10.54
N PRO A 66 3.90 -7.29 11.75
CA PRO A 66 3.55 -8.19 12.85
C PRO A 66 2.23 -8.95 12.64
N ASP A 67 1.29 -8.41 11.86
CA ASP A 67 -0.04 -8.98 11.66
C ASP A 67 -0.11 -9.90 10.43
N LEU A 68 0.26 -9.40 9.26
CA LEU A 68 0.20 -10.08 7.98
C LEU A 68 1.42 -9.70 7.15
N LYS A 69 2.16 -10.69 6.66
CA LYS A 69 3.34 -10.44 5.84
C LYS A 69 2.97 -9.72 4.54
N GLY A 70 3.88 -8.87 4.06
CA GLY A 70 3.67 -8.10 2.84
C GLY A 70 3.36 -8.98 1.63
N ASP A 71 4.03 -10.12 1.46
CA ASP A 71 3.77 -11.00 0.31
C ASP A 71 2.38 -11.65 0.37
N GLU A 72 1.93 -12.05 1.55
CA GLU A 72 0.58 -12.58 1.78
C GLU A 72 -0.49 -11.50 1.56
N LEU A 73 -0.26 -10.30 2.06
CA LEU A 73 -1.13 -9.14 1.84
C LEU A 73 -1.26 -8.82 0.35
N LEU A 74 -0.14 -8.71 -0.38
CA LEU A 74 -0.16 -8.38 -1.79
C LEU A 74 -0.83 -9.48 -2.65
N LYS A 75 -0.77 -10.75 -2.24
CA LYS A 75 -1.54 -11.84 -2.84
C LYS A 75 -3.05 -11.63 -2.66
N ARG A 76 -3.51 -11.32 -1.43
CA ARG A 76 -4.93 -11.03 -1.16
C ARG A 76 -5.42 -9.80 -1.94
N ILE A 77 -4.62 -8.73 -1.96
CA ILE A 77 -4.92 -7.52 -2.76
C ILE A 77 -5.00 -7.86 -4.25
N HIS A 78 -4.15 -8.76 -4.75
CA HIS A 78 -4.22 -9.18 -6.15
C HIS A 78 -5.55 -9.88 -6.49
N GLU A 79 -6.08 -10.71 -5.58
CA GLU A 79 -7.36 -11.38 -5.76
C GLU A 79 -8.53 -10.38 -5.74
N MET A 80 -8.49 -9.40 -4.83
CA MET A 80 -9.53 -8.37 -4.68
C MET A 80 -9.48 -7.29 -5.77
N SER A 81 -8.27 -6.89 -6.18
CA SER A 81 -8.02 -5.82 -7.16
C SER A 81 -6.86 -6.18 -8.10
N PRO A 82 -7.12 -7.01 -9.13
CA PRO A 82 -6.07 -7.48 -10.03
C PRO A 82 -5.33 -6.37 -10.78
N LYS A 83 -5.99 -5.22 -10.99
CA LYS A 83 -5.47 -4.06 -11.73
C LYS A 83 -4.62 -3.13 -10.88
N THR A 84 -4.74 -3.18 -9.55
CA THR A 84 -3.90 -2.39 -8.65
C THR A 84 -2.45 -2.82 -8.85
N LEU A 85 -1.55 -1.85 -8.99
CA LEU A 85 -0.11 -2.11 -8.98
C LEU A 85 0.32 -2.41 -7.55
N LYS A 86 1.28 -3.31 -7.37
CA LYS A 86 1.77 -3.73 -6.05
C LYS A 86 3.28 -3.66 -6.06
N ILE A 87 3.84 -3.00 -5.06
CA ILE A 87 5.27 -2.92 -4.84
C ILE A 87 5.53 -3.32 -3.40
N MET A 88 6.46 -4.25 -3.22
CA MET A 88 6.96 -4.63 -1.91
C MET A 88 8.24 -3.86 -1.64
N LEU A 89 8.31 -3.23 -0.47
CA LEU A 89 9.49 -2.57 0.08
C LEU A 89 10.20 -3.59 0.98
N THR A 90 11.52 -3.71 0.83
CA THR A 90 12.32 -4.65 1.61
C THR A 90 13.60 -3.95 2.07
N GLY A 91 13.82 -3.81 3.39
CA GLY A 91 15.04 -3.23 3.95
C GLY A 91 16.27 -4.15 3.88
N GLN A 92 16.04 -5.46 3.84
CA GLN A 92 17.07 -6.48 3.62
C GLN A 92 16.47 -7.56 2.70
N ALA A 93 16.84 -7.49 1.42
CA ALA A 93 16.39 -8.46 0.44
C ALA A 93 17.09 -9.79 0.69
N ASP A 94 16.49 -10.66 1.50
CA ASP A 94 16.81 -12.08 1.39
C ASP A 94 16.20 -12.59 0.07
N ALA A 95 17.06 -13.19 -0.74
CA ALA A 95 16.77 -13.60 -2.12
C ALA A 95 15.74 -14.73 -2.25
N GLU A 96 15.06 -15.10 -1.17
CA GLU A 96 14.02 -16.14 -1.11
C GLU A 96 12.60 -15.59 -1.31
N ALA A 97 12.43 -14.27 -1.48
CA ALA A 97 11.16 -13.69 -1.89
C ALA A 97 10.89 -13.91 -3.39
N VAL A 98 10.66 -15.16 -3.80
CA VAL A 98 10.09 -15.54 -5.12
C VAL A 98 9.13 -16.71 -4.96
#